data_AF-A0AAD7CYS9-F1
#
_entry.id   AF-A0AAD7CYS9-F1
#
_cell.length_a   1.000
_cell.length_b   1.000
_cell.length_c   1.000
_cell.angle_alpha   90.00
_cell.angle_beta   90.00
_cell.angle_gamma   90.00
#
_symmetry.space_group_name_H-M   'P 1'
#
loop_
_entity.id
_entity.type
_entity.pdbx_description
1 polymer ?
#
loop_
_entity_poly.entity_id
_entity_poly.type
_entity_poly.pdbx_seq_one_letter_code
_entity_poly.pdbx_strand_id
1 'polypeptide(L)'
;GNRELGFRKYDLTNAQWSLLEDMLHVLKIFKDATLYFSNENHCTIPQVLTTMDKVDDLITATVTTSTVQGPGPKRALHPSIKSALKLAKATLNKYYSHTDSSNIYRIAMVLHPNYKLDYFRARKWEKAWIETA
;
A
#
# COMPACT_ATOMS: atom_id res chain seq x y z
N GLY A 1 28.67 30.12 -11.45
CA GLY A 1 28.45 29.65 -10.07
C GLY A 1 29.14 28.32 -9.89
N ASN A 2 30.20 28.31 -9.08
CA ASN A 2 30.97 27.20 -8.51
C ASN A 2 30.77 25.79 -9.12
N ARG A 3 31.59 25.43 -10.12
CA ARG A 3 31.56 24.14 -10.83
C ARG A 3 32.74 23.20 -10.50
N GLU A 4 33.58 23.56 -9.52
CA GLU A 4 34.89 22.93 -9.27
C GLU A 4 35.08 22.29 -7.89
N LEU A 5 34.03 22.19 -7.07
CA LEU A 5 34.13 21.46 -5.80
C LEU A 5 33.73 20.01 -6.08
N GLY A 6 34.62 19.04 -5.82
CA GLY A 6 34.52 17.60 -6.14
C GLY A 6 33.33 16.82 -5.54
N PHE A 7 32.20 17.49 -5.32
CA PHE A 7 30.93 16.97 -4.86
C PHE A 7 30.09 16.30 -5.97
N ARG A 8 30.49 16.42 -7.25
CA ARG A 8 29.83 15.73 -8.38
C ARG A 8 29.66 14.22 -8.19
N LYS A 9 30.55 13.57 -7.43
CA LYS A 9 30.43 12.14 -7.11
C LYS A 9 29.23 11.80 -6.22
N TYR A 10 28.62 12.81 -5.58
CA TYR A 10 27.43 12.67 -4.74
C TYR A 10 26.16 13.16 -5.44
N ASP A 11 26.27 13.73 -6.64
CA ASP A 11 25.10 14.13 -7.42
C ASP A 11 24.36 12.87 -7.89
N LEU A 12 23.06 12.82 -7.62
CA LEU A 12 22.22 11.76 -8.14
C LEU A 12 22.13 11.89 -9.66
N THR A 13 22.41 10.79 -10.35
CA THR A 13 22.19 10.67 -11.79
C THR A 13 20.70 10.73 -12.11
N ASN A 14 20.35 11.08 -13.35
CA ASN A 14 18.95 11.08 -13.80
C ASN A 14 18.25 9.73 -13.57
N ALA A 15 18.98 8.62 -13.70
CA ALA A 15 18.46 7.29 -13.40
C ALA A 15 18.16 7.08 -11.90
N GLN A 16 19.01 7.60 -11.02
CA GLN A 16 18.78 7.54 -9.58
C GLN A 16 17.65 8.48 -9.13
N TRP A 17 17.53 9.66 -9.72
CA TRP A 17 16.37 10.55 -9.50
C TRP A 17 15.06 9.88 -9.92
N SER A 18 15.06 9.25 -11.09
CA SER A 18 13.94 8.45 -11.59
C SER A 18 13.60 7.30 -10.62
N LEU A 19 14.59 6.56 -10.12
CA LEU A 19 14.36 5.54 -9.11
C LEU A 19 13.75 6.12 -7.82
N LEU A 20 14.23 7.28 -7.36
CA LEU A 20 13.72 7.95 -6.17
C LEU A 20 12.26 8.39 -6.33
N GLU A 21 11.89 8.90 -7.51
CA GLU A 21 10.50 9.22 -7.84
C GLU A 21 9.60 7.98 -7.77
N ASP A 22 10.06 6.83 -8.28
CA ASP A 22 9.32 5.57 -8.18
C ASP A 22 9.13 5.17 -6.71
N MET A 23 10.19 5.30 -5.90
CA MET A 23 10.14 5.03 -4.46
C MET A 23 9.14 5.94 -3.76
N LEU A 24 9.19 7.25 -4.02
CA LEU A 24 8.27 8.21 -3.41
C LEU A 24 6.81 7.93 -3.80
N HIS A 25 6.57 7.55 -5.06
CA HIS A 25 5.24 7.19 -5.53
C HIS A 25 4.68 6.00 -4.75
N VAL A 26 5.46 4.91 -4.62
CA VAL A 26 4.98 3.70 -3.93
C VAL A 26 4.91 3.86 -2.41
N LEU A 27 5.79 4.69 -1.82
CA LEU A 27 5.80 4.95 -0.38
C LEU A 27 4.66 5.87 0.08
N LYS A 28 4.06 6.63 -0.83
CA LYS A 28 3.00 7.59 -0.51
C LYS A 28 1.83 6.93 0.24
N ILE A 29 1.36 5.77 -0.21
CA ILE A 29 0.24 5.08 0.44
C ILE A 29 0.56 4.64 1.88
N PHE A 30 1.80 4.21 2.13
CA PHE A 30 2.24 3.83 3.46
C PHE A 30 2.31 5.05 4.37
N LYS A 31 2.85 6.17 3.87
CA LYS A 31 2.84 7.45 4.61
C LYS A 31 1.41 7.88 4.94
N ASP A 32 0.51 7.85 3.95
CA ASP A 32 -0.88 8.26 4.13
C ASP A 32 -1.59 7.35 5.16
N ALA A 33 -1.37 6.03 5.09
CA ALA A 33 -1.88 5.07 6.07
C ALA A 33 -1.30 5.32 7.48
N THR A 34 0.01 5.54 7.61
CA THR A 34 0.64 5.84 8.90
C THR A 34 0.09 7.11 9.49
N LEU A 35 -0.02 8.19 8.71
CA LEU A 35 -0.59 9.46 9.20
C LEU A 35 -2.05 9.32 9.59
N TYR A 36 -2.83 8.55 8.82
CA TYR A 36 -4.21 8.25 9.14
C TYR A 36 -4.36 7.56 10.50
N PHE A 37 -3.52 6.55 10.79
CA PHE A 37 -3.54 5.83 12.06
C PHE A 37 -2.84 6.54 13.22
N SER A 38 -1.99 7.52 12.92
CA SER A 38 -1.33 8.35 13.95
C SER A 38 -2.24 9.46 14.48
N ASN A 39 -3.43 9.64 13.90
CA ASN A 39 -4.41 10.61 14.37
C ASN A 39 -5.32 9.97 15.43
N GLU A 40 -5.40 10.58 16.61
CA GLU A 40 -6.09 10.03 17.80
C GLU A 40 -7.62 9.92 17.65
N ASN A 41 -8.24 10.67 16.73
CA ASN A 41 -9.68 10.89 16.80
C ASN A 41 -10.57 9.87 16.06
N HIS A 42 -10.03 9.02 15.20
CA HIS A 42 -10.89 8.23 14.29
C HIS A 42 -10.47 6.79 14.03
N CYS A 43 -9.37 6.29 14.59
CA CYS A 43 -8.91 4.93 14.33
C CYS A 43 -9.87 3.89 14.93
N THR A 44 -10.66 3.23 14.07
CA THR A 44 -11.53 2.12 14.47
C THR A 44 -11.04 0.81 13.84
N ILE A 45 -11.30 -0.31 14.51
CA ILE A 45 -10.92 -1.66 14.03
C ILE A 45 -11.30 -1.93 12.54
N PRO A 46 -12.48 -1.52 12.02
CA PRO A 46 -12.82 -1.69 10.61
C PRO A 46 -11.85 -1.00 9.65
N GLN A 47 -11.26 0.11 10.06
CA GLN A 47 -10.37 0.88 9.20
C GLN A 47 -9.03 0.18 8.97
N VAL A 48 -8.60 -0.70 9.88
CA VAL A 48 -7.41 -1.53 9.71
C VAL A 48 -7.57 -2.40 8.46
N LEU A 49 -8.65 -3.17 8.37
CA LEU A 49 -8.92 -4.04 7.21
C LEU A 49 -9.09 -3.23 5.92
N THR A 50 -9.87 -2.15 5.95
CA THR A 50 -10.09 -1.35 4.73
C THR A 50 -8.82 -0.62 4.27
N THR A 51 -7.91 -0.27 5.17
CA THR A 51 -6.62 0.34 4.81
C THR A 51 -5.67 -0.71 4.27
N MET A 52 -5.61 -1.90 4.87
CA MET A 52 -4.85 -3.03 4.33
C MET A 52 -5.31 -3.38 2.91
N ASP A 53 -6.62 -3.38 2.67
CA ASP A 53 -7.20 -3.63 1.34
C ASP A 53 -6.78 -2.59 0.31
N LYS A 54 -6.79 -1.29 0.68
CA LYS A 54 -6.31 -0.21 -0.19
C LYS A 54 -4.82 -0.36 -0.51
N VAL A 55 -4.01 -0.76 0.47
CA VAL A 55 -2.59 -1.00 0.27
C VAL A 55 -2.38 -2.20 -0.67
N ASP A 56 -3.10 -3.30 -0.50
CA ASP A 56 -2.99 -4.46 -1.39
C ASP A 56 -3.41 -4.15 -2.83
N ASP A 57 -4.52 -3.41 -2.99
CA ASP A 57 -5.02 -2.98 -4.29
C ASP A 57 -3.97 -2.13 -5.03
N LEU A 58 -3.35 -1.17 -4.32
CA LEU A 58 -2.30 -0.34 -4.90
C LEU A 58 -1.07 -1.15 -5.27
N ILE A 59 -0.55 -1.98 -4.36
CA ILE A 59 0.61 -2.82 -4.65
C ILE A 59 0.35 -3.71 -5.86
N THR A 60 -0.83 -4.35 -5.91
CA THR A 60 -1.22 -5.25 -7.01
C THR A 60 -1.36 -4.48 -8.33
N ALA A 61 -2.00 -3.30 -8.30
CA ALA A 61 -2.13 -2.44 -9.47
C ALA A 61 -0.76 -1.98 -9.98
N THR A 62 0.13 -1.51 -9.10
CA THR A 62 1.47 -1.03 -9.45
C THR A 62 2.35 -2.15 -10.01
N VAL A 63 2.32 -3.35 -9.42
CA VAL A 63 3.09 -4.52 -9.90
C VAL A 63 2.57 -5.02 -11.25
N THR A 64 1.25 -4.98 -11.47
CA THR A 64 0.60 -5.47 -12.71
C THR A 64 0.80 -4.49 -13.85
N THR A 65 0.40 -3.23 -13.64
CA THR A 65 0.52 -2.18 -14.67
C THR A 65 1.97 -1.84 -15.00
N SER A 66 2.91 -2.13 -14.09
CA SER A 66 4.34 -1.87 -14.23
C SER A 66 4.65 -0.43 -14.69
N THR A 67 3.76 0.53 -14.43
CA THR A 67 3.89 1.92 -14.85
C THR A 67 3.65 2.85 -13.69
N VAL A 68 4.39 3.96 -13.65
CA VAL A 68 4.21 5.01 -12.65
C VAL A 68 3.52 6.20 -13.29
N GLN A 69 2.45 6.69 -12.66
CA GLN A 69 1.87 7.99 -12.96
C GLN A 69 2.60 9.04 -12.12
N GLY A 70 3.71 9.55 -12.66
CA GLY A 70 4.43 10.70 -12.11
C GLY A 70 4.09 11.98 -12.87
N PRO A 71 4.67 13.13 -12.48
CA PRO A 71 4.54 14.40 -13.21
C PRO A 71 5.19 14.38 -14.61
N GLY A 72 5.85 13.28 -14.99
CA GLY A 72 6.45 13.05 -16.30
C GLY A 72 5.69 12.05 -17.18
N PRO A 73 6.22 11.72 -18.36
CA PRO A 73 5.62 10.72 -19.25
C PRO A 73 5.53 9.35 -18.57
N LYS A 74 4.48 8.59 -18.89
CA LYS A 74 4.30 7.21 -18.39
C LYS A 74 5.56 6.41 -18.67
N ARG A 75 6.22 5.97 -17.60
CA ARG A 75 7.43 5.14 -17.69
C ARG A 75 7.27 3.86 -16.90
N ALA A 76 8.03 2.85 -17.31
CA ALA A 76 8.07 1.58 -16.61
C ALA A 76 8.66 1.76 -15.21
N LEU A 77 8.07 1.09 -14.23
CA LEU A 77 8.57 1.03 -12.87
C LEU A 77 9.92 0.30 -12.84
N HIS A 78 10.89 0.84 -12.11
CA HIS A 78 12.20 0.19 -12.00
C HIS A 78 12.08 -1.24 -11.43
N PRO A 79 12.80 -2.25 -11.99
CA PRO A 79 12.68 -3.65 -11.56
C PRO A 79 12.92 -3.87 -10.06
N SER A 80 13.87 -3.14 -9.46
CA SER A 80 14.15 -3.22 -8.03
C SER A 80 12.94 -2.81 -7.18
N ILE A 81 12.16 -1.82 -7.62
CA ILE A 81 10.94 -1.40 -6.90
C ILE A 81 9.84 -2.45 -7.04
N LYS A 82 9.73 -3.09 -8.20
CA LYS A 82 8.81 -4.21 -8.40
C LYS A 82 9.14 -5.38 -7.47
N SER A 83 10.42 -5.72 -7.31
CA SER A 83 10.86 -6.75 -6.37
C SER A 83 10.58 -6.36 -4.91
N ALA A 84 10.85 -5.10 -4.54
CA ALA A 84 10.52 -4.59 -3.21
C ALA A 84 9.02 -4.63 -2.91
N LEU A 85 8.17 -4.28 -3.89
CA LEU A 85 6.70 -4.36 -3.75
C LEU A 85 6.20 -5.79 -3.57
N LYS A 86 6.81 -6.79 -4.24
CA LYS A 86 6.48 -8.20 -4.00
C LYS A 86 6.79 -8.62 -2.56
N LEU A 87 7.91 -8.15 -2.02
CA LEU A 87 8.26 -8.40 -0.62
C LEU A 87 7.29 -7.68 0.33
N ALA A 88 6.93 -6.43 0.04
CA ALA A 88 5.93 -5.69 0.79
C ALA A 88 4.57 -6.40 0.80
N LYS A 89 4.13 -6.97 -0.34
CA LYS A 89 2.92 -7.79 -0.42
C LYS A 89 3.01 -9.04 0.45
N ALA A 90 4.16 -9.72 0.47
CA ALA A 90 4.36 -10.87 1.35
C ALA A 90 4.27 -10.48 2.84
N THR A 91 4.84 -9.33 3.20
CA THR A 91 4.69 -8.77 4.56
C THR A 91 3.23 -8.43 4.87
N LEU A 92 2.51 -7.80 3.95
CA LEU A 92 1.10 -7.48 4.12
C LEU A 92 0.24 -8.75 4.33
N ASN A 93 0.47 -9.78 3.52
CA ASN A 93 -0.22 -11.08 3.65
C ASN A 93 0.00 -11.74 5.01
N LYS A 94 1.21 -11.61 5.59
CA LYS A 94 1.47 -12.07 6.96
C LYS A 94 0.57 -11.35 7.96
N TYR A 95 0.40 -10.04 7.84
CA TYR A 95 -0.49 -9.30 8.74
C TYR A 95 -1.97 -9.60 8.51
N TYR A 96 -2.38 -9.87 7.26
CA TYR A 96 -3.72 -10.40 6.99
C TYR A 96 -3.95 -11.68 7.80
N SER A 97 -3.03 -12.65 7.75
CA SER A 97 -3.18 -13.89 8.52
C SER A 97 -3.37 -13.66 10.03
N HIS A 98 -2.79 -12.58 10.57
CA HIS A 98 -2.98 -12.18 11.96
C HIS A 98 -4.35 -11.54 12.19
N THR A 99 -4.84 -10.68 11.29
CA THR A 99 -6.21 -10.14 11.40
C THR A 99 -7.25 -11.23 11.30
N ASP A 100 -6.96 -12.26 10.52
CA ASP A 100 -7.86 -13.37 10.23
C ASP A 100 -7.98 -14.36 11.40
N SER A 101 -6.91 -14.47 12.19
CA SER A 101 -6.91 -15.28 13.43
C SER A 101 -7.82 -14.73 14.53
N SER A 102 -8.32 -13.50 14.40
CA SER A 102 -9.17 -12.84 15.38
C SER A 102 -10.52 -12.44 14.80
N ASN A 103 -11.60 -12.96 15.40
CA ASN A 103 -12.96 -12.61 15.00
C ASN A 103 -13.29 -11.11 15.18
N ILE A 104 -12.51 -10.38 15.98
CA ILE A 104 -12.75 -8.97 16.31
C ILE A 104 -12.81 -8.10 15.04
N TYR A 105 -11.92 -8.34 14.07
CA TYR A 105 -11.88 -7.54 12.84
C TYR A 105 -13.11 -7.77 11.98
N ARG A 106 -13.58 -9.03 11.88
CA ARG A 106 -14.79 -9.38 11.14
C ARG A 106 -16.04 -8.82 11.82
N ILE A 107 -16.19 -9.03 13.13
CA ILE A 107 -17.32 -8.51 13.91
C ILE A 107 -17.40 -6.99 13.78
N ALA A 108 -16.26 -6.29 13.89
CA ALA A 108 -16.22 -4.84 13.75
C ALA A 108 -16.70 -4.37 12.36
N MET A 109 -16.32 -5.07 11.28
CA MET A 109 -16.80 -4.79 9.93
C MET A 109 -18.29 -5.04 9.76
N VAL A 110 -18.82 -6.13 10.35
CA VAL A 110 -20.26 -6.46 10.31
C VAL A 110 -21.09 -5.42 11.06
N LEU A 111 -20.61 -4.94 12.21
CA LEU A 111 -21.27 -3.91 13.02
C LEU A 111 -21.17 -2.51 12.39
N HIS A 112 -20.24 -2.28 11.46
CA HIS A 112 -20.06 -0.98 10.84
C HIS A 112 -21.24 -0.66 9.90
N PRO A 113 -21.97 0.44 10.10
CA PRO A 113 -23.24 0.71 9.42
C PRO A 113 -23.13 0.79 7.89
N ASN A 114 -21.97 1.18 7.36
CA ASN A 114 -21.71 1.32 5.93
C ASN A 114 -21.08 0.08 5.26
N TYR A 115 -20.55 -0.89 6.01
CA TYR A 115 -19.82 -2.03 5.44
C TYR A 115 -20.65 -3.31 5.51
N LYS A 116 -20.99 -3.73 6.75
CA LYS A 116 -21.75 -4.94 7.01
C LYS A 116 -21.21 -6.14 6.22
N LEU A 117 -22.08 -7.04 5.79
CA LEU A 117 -21.73 -8.17 4.93
C LEU A 117 -21.49 -7.77 3.47
N ASP A 118 -21.99 -6.61 3.05
CA ASP A 118 -21.89 -6.16 1.66
C ASP A 118 -20.45 -5.82 1.28
N TYR A 119 -19.64 -5.36 2.23
CA TYR A 119 -18.22 -5.13 2.01
C TYR A 119 -17.48 -6.41 1.61
N PHE A 120 -17.67 -7.52 2.33
CA PHE A 120 -17.01 -8.78 2.02
C PHE A 120 -17.42 -9.32 0.65
N ARG A 121 -18.71 -9.17 0.30
CA ARG A 121 -19.23 -9.54 -1.02
C ARG A 121 -18.58 -8.70 -2.12
N ALA A 122 -18.48 -7.39 -1.93
CA ALA A 122 -17.87 -6.46 -2.89
C ALA A 122 -16.38 -6.76 -3.11
N ARG A 123 -15.65 -7.11 -2.05
CA ARG A 123 -14.24 -7.53 -2.12
C ARG A 123 -14.04 -8.94 -2.65
N LYS A 124 -15.11 -9.70 -2.93
CA LYS A 124 -15.08 -11.10 -3.39
C LYS A 124 -14.23 -11.99 -2.48
N TRP A 125 -14.28 -11.74 -1.18
CA TRP A 125 -13.61 -12.61 -0.22
C TRP A 125 -14.19 -14.03 -0.32
N GLU A 126 -13.37 -15.04 -0.04
CA GLU A 126 -13.80 -16.43 -0.12
C GLU A 126 -15.04 -16.67 0.74
N LYS A 127 -16.01 -17.45 0.23
CA LYS A 127 -17.27 -17.68 0.94
C LYS A 127 -17.09 -18.27 2.34
N ALA A 128 -16.07 -19.12 2.52
CA ALA A 128 -15.68 -19.65 3.82
C ALA A 128 -15.41 -18.55 4.86
N TRP A 129 -15.05 -17.35 4.42
CA TRP A 129 -14.77 -16.19 5.26
C TRP A 129 -16.02 -15.39 5.61
N ILE A 130 -17.05 -15.48 4.78
CA ILE A 130 -18.34 -14.83 4.96
C ILE A 130 -19.27 -15.69 5.81
N GLU A 131 -19.18 -17.02 5.67
CA GLU A 131 -20.06 -17.99 6.34
C GLU A 131 -19.64 -18.31 7.79
N THR A 132 -18.41 -17.98 8.18
CA THR A 132 -17.88 -18.17 9.55
C THR A 132 -17.86 -16.88 10.38
N ALA A 133 -18.42 -15.79 9.87
CA ALA A 133 -18.55 -14.49 10.54
C ALA A 133 -19.94 -14.33 11.16
#